data_AF-A0A382LNK0-F1
#
_entry.id   AF-A0A382LNK0-F1
#
_cell.length_a   1.000
_cell.length_b   1.000
_cell.length_c   1.000
_cell.angle_alpha   90.00
_cell.angle_beta   90.00
_cell.angle_gamma   90.00
#
_symmetry.space_group_name_H-M   'P 1'
#
loop_
_entity.id
_entity.type
_entity.pdbx_description
1 polymer ?
#
loop_
_entity_poly.entity_id
_entity_poly.type
_entity_poly.pdbx_seq_one_letter_code
_entity_poly.pdbx_strand_id
1 'polypeptide(L)'
;GYILAHTDLRCVYSHGTRQTAGYIRKIQEGCVNPRPEITTVKLSANTVVLDGDGGMGYLPSYRGTEMALGMAKEHGVGVATTRNHFHFGAAGTYSRMALSHDFIGLAISSHRYPMEPDRNILSASGGSPMSIAIPAEKQPPIVLDMSANVMPAGAQEELFERFSAAFMKSLGLGVVFQALGGILAGIWKPEFQAPQSQWKSDQGAFIIMLNIENFRSLDGFLSDMDDFVGKARLMKPMPGMPTSELPGGLEWQWERENRDLGIPISDEHRRTLEEISKGFGIDTPFEQYENTRFSNTG
;
A
#
# COMPACT_ATOMS: atom_id res chain seq x y z
N GLY A 1 -11.63 6.13 7.74
CA GLY A 1 -11.09 6.40 9.07
C GLY A 1 -10.15 5.31 9.52
N TYR A 2 -10.68 4.15 9.93
CA TYR A 2 -9.91 3.05 10.52
C TYR A 2 -8.62 2.67 9.78
N ILE A 3 -8.71 2.42 8.46
CA ILE A 3 -7.54 2.03 7.65
C ILE A 3 -6.45 3.12 7.67
N LEU A 4 -6.83 4.40 7.53
CA LEU A 4 -5.88 5.51 7.50
C LEU A 4 -5.12 5.64 8.83
N ALA A 5 -5.83 5.54 9.96
CA ALA A 5 -5.21 5.57 11.28
C ALA A 5 -4.29 4.36 11.51
N HIS A 6 -4.67 3.17 11.00
CA HIS A 6 -3.80 1.98 11.04
C HIS A 6 -2.53 2.13 10.18
N THR A 7 -2.60 2.88 9.08
CA THR A 7 -1.43 3.25 8.29
C THR A 7 -0.52 4.20 9.07
N ASP A 8 -1.09 5.16 9.80
CA ASP A 8 -0.31 6.08 10.64
C ASP A 8 0.34 5.41 11.85
N LEU A 9 -0.24 4.33 12.40
CA LEU A 9 0.44 3.50 13.42
C LEU A 9 1.82 3.03 12.94
N ARG A 10 2.02 2.86 11.63
CA ARG A 10 3.29 2.42 11.04
C ARG A 10 4.16 3.57 10.56
N CYS A 11 3.81 4.81 10.89
CA CYS A 11 4.44 6.04 10.39
C CYS A 11 4.38 6.24 8.87
N VAL A 12 3.47 5.54 8.17
CA VAL A 12 3.31 5.71 6.71
C VAL A 12 2.34 6.87 6.44
N TYR A 13 2.68 8.06 6.96
CA TYR A 13 1.78 9.22 6.98
C TYR A 13 1.36 9.69 5.59
N SER A 14 2.20 9.47 4.58
CA SER A 14 1.90 9.81 3.19
C SER A 14 0.65 9.11 2.66
N HIS A 15 0.22 7.99 3.26
CA HIS A 15 -0.96 7.23 2.86
C HIS A 15 -1.94 7.00 4.03
N GLY A 16 -1.75 7.68 5.15
CA GLY A 16 -2.64 7.64 6.32
C GLY A 16 -3.54 8.86 6.41
N THR A 17 -3.79 9.38 7.63
CA THR A 17 -4.80 10.42 7.85
C THR A 17 -4.49 11.75 7.16
N ARG A 18 -3.23 12.00 6.77
CA ARG A 18 -2.84 13.15 5.94
C ARG A 18 -3.62 13.25 4.63
N GLN A 19 -4.10 12.13 4.11
CA GLN A 19 -4.87 12.09 2.87
C GLN A 19 -6.34 12.52 3.03
N THR A 20 -6.85 12.64 4.27
CA THR A 20 -8.27 12.91 4.56
C THR A 20 -8.76 14.18 3.87
N ALA A 21 -8.00 15.26 3.93
CA ALA A 21 -8.30 16.53 3.28
C ALA A 21 -8.53 16.37 1.77
N GLY A 22 -7.57 15.68 1.12
CA GLY A 22 -7.59 15.44 -0.32
C GLY A 22 -8.77 14.57 -0.74
N TYR A 23 -9.09 13.53 0.04
CA TYR A 23 -10.22 12.64 -0.25
C TYR A 23 -11.56 13.35 -0.09
N ILE A 24 -11.75 14.11 0.99
CA ILE A 24 -12.98 14.91 1.19
C ILE A 24 -13.19 15.86 0.02
N ARG A 25 -12.15 16.60 -0.37
CA ARG A 25 -12.21 17.50 -1.51
C ARG A 25 -12.60 16.76 -2.79
N LYS A 26 -11.99 15.61 -3.09
CA LYS A 26 -12.31 14.83 -4.30
C LYS A 26 -13.73 14.29 -4.31
N ILE A 27 -14.27 13.94 -3.15
CA ILE A 27 -15.67 13.56 -2.99
C ILE A 27 -16.60 14.76 -3.24
N GLN A 28 -16.30 15.92 -2.64
CA GLN A 28 -17.09 17.15 -2.83
C GLN A 28 -17.06 17.67 -4.26
N GLU A 29 -15.93 17.49 -4.98
CA GLU A 29 -15.79 17.79 -6.41
C GLU A 29 -16.54 16.80 -7.31
N GLY A 30 -17.24 15.80 -6.77
CA GLY A 30 -17.95 14.77 -7.54
C GLY A 30 -17.02 13.81 -8.27
N CYS A 31 -15.73 13.78 -7.94
CA CYS A 31 -14.75 12.93 -8.61
C CYS A 31 -14.73 11.48 -8.07
N VAL A 32 -15.28 11.24 -6.89
CA VAL A 32 -15.26 9.93 -6.23
C VAL A 32 -16.65 9.63 -5.71
N ASN A 33 -17.16 8.42 -5.98
CA ASN A 33 -18.45 7.99 -5.46
C ASN A 33 -18.38 7.82 -3.94
N PRO A 34 -19.13 8.61 -3.14
CA PRO A 34 -19.13 8.49 -1.68
C PRO A 34 -19.93 7.29 -1.17
N ARG A 35 -20.74 6.66 -2.03
CA ARG A 35 -21.61 5.52 -1.68
C ARG A 35 -21.49 4.42 -2.75
N PRO A 36 -20.30 3.84 -2.93
CA PRO A 36 -20.08 2.86 -3.99
C PRO A 36 -20.79 1.53 -3.69
N GLU A 37 -21.41 0.95 -4.72
CA GLU A 37 -21.94 -0.41 -4.68
C GLU A 37 -20.90 -1.40 -5.23
N ILE A 38 -20.11 -1.98 -4.34
CA ILE A 38 -19.04 -2.92 -4.73
C ILE A 38 -19.65 -4.24 -5.19
N THR A 39 -19.39 -4.62 -6.44
CA THR A 39 -19.93 -5.83 -7.06
C THR A 39 -18.84 -6.83 -7.44
N THR A 40 -19.19 -8.11 -7.42
CA THR A 40 -18.34 -9.18 -7.95
C THR A 40 -18.64 -9.36 -9.43
N VAL A 41 -17.64 -9.08 -10.26
CA VAL A 41 -17.73 -9.20 -11.73
C VAL A 41 -17.51 -10.65 -12.16
N LYS A 42 -16.55 -11.32 -11.52
CA LYS A 42 -16.18 -12.70 -11.82
C LYS A 42 -15.65 -13.38 -10.57
N LEU A 43 -16.03 -14.63 -10.39
CA LEU A 43 -15.59 -15.47 -9.28
C LEU A 43 -15.25 -16.87 -9.79
N SER A 44 -14.23 -17.48 -9.21
CA SER A 44 -13.82 -18.87 -9.39
C SER A 44 -13.34 -19.42 -8.04
N ALA A 45 -12.82 -20.64 -8.01
CA ALA A 45 -12.29 -21.23 -6.77
C ALA A 45 -11.15 -20.39 -6.15
N ASN A 46 -10.24 -19.85 -6.96
CA ASN A 46 -9.04 -19.17 -6.47
C ASN A 46 -8.84 -17.74 -6.99
N THR A 47 -9.79 -17.22 -7.78
CA THR A 47 -9.73 -15.83 -8.27
C THR A 47 -11.07 -15.10 -8.14
N VAL A 48 -11.00 -13.80 -7.84
CA VAL A 48 -12.13 -12.86 -7.82
C VAL A 48 -11.79 -11.55 -8.54
N VAL A 49 -12.77 -10.98 -9.23
CA VAL A 49 -12.70 -9.64 -9.83
C VAL A 49 -13.79 -8.77 -9.20
N LEU A 50 -13.42 -7.65 -8.59
CA LEU A 50 -14.34 -6.70 -7.97
C LEU A 50 -14.37 -5.37 -8.72
N ASP A 51 -15.57 -4.81 -8.86
CA ASP A 51 -15.80 -3.45 -9.34
C ASP A 51 -16.05 -2.52 -8.16
N GLY A 52 -15.33 -1.39 -8.11
CA GLY A 52 -15.38 -0.43 -7.03
C GLY A 52 -16.40 0.71 -7.20
N ASP A 53 -17.16 0.72 -8.29
CA ASP A 53 -18.24 1.68 -8.55
C ASP A 53 -17.82 3.17 -8.39
N GLY A 54 -16.62 3.50 -8.87
CA GLY A 54 -16.05 4.85 -8.79
C GLY A 54 -15.68 5.33 -7.39
N GLY A 55 -15.77 4.47 -6.38
CA GLY A 55 -15.50 4.80 -4.99
C GLY A 55 -14.02 4.83 -4.62
N MET A 56 -13.75 4.95 -3.33
CA MET A 56 -12.39 4.83 -2.78
C MET A 56 -11.87 3.40 -2.92
N GLY A 57 -10.65 3.22 -3.42
CA GLY A 57 -10.04 1.89 -3.65
C GLY A 57 -9.88 1.05 -2.38
N TYR A 58 -9.81 1.70 -1.21
CA TYR A 58 -9.79 1.04 0.08
C TYR A 58 -10.88 -0.03 0.24
N LEU A 59 -12.10 0.24 -0.22
CA LEU A 59 -13.23 -0.64 0.02
C LEU A 59 -13.19 -1.91 -0.85
N PRO A 60 -13.13 -1.82 -2.21
CA PRO A 60 -13.06 -3.02 -3.03
C PRO A 60 -11.78 -3.80 -2.77
N SER A 61 -10.63 -3.13 -2.58
CA SER A 61 -9.36 -3.83 -2.33
C SER A 61 -9.35 -4.56 -0.98
N TYR A 62 -9.91 -3.98 0.09
CA TYR A 62 -10.02 -4.67 1.38
C TYR A 62 -10.93 -5.90 1.28
N ARG A 63 -12.12 -5.74 0.69
CA ARG A 63 -13.05 -6.86 0.48
C ARG A 63 -12.45 -7.93 -0.44
N GLY A 64 -11.73 -7.53 -1.47
CA GLY A 64 -11.01 -8.43 -2.37
C GLY A 64 -9.95 -9.24 -1.63
N THR A 65 -9.20 -8.60 -0.74
CA THR A 65 -8.25 -9.29 0.14
C THR A 65 -8.92 -10.28 1.07
N GLU A 66 -10.04 -9.94 1.71
CA GLU A 66 -10.78 -10.88 2.56
C GLU A 66 -11.24 -12.12 1.79
N MET A 67 -11.75 -11.92 0.57
CA MET A 67 -12.13 -13.03 -0.32
C MET A 67 -10.92 -13.86 -0.73
N ALA A 68 -9.79 -13.21 -1.04
CA ALA A 68 -8.54 -13.89 -1.38
C ALA A 68 -7.99 -14.72 -0.20
N LEU A 69 -8.10 -14.22 1.04
CA LEU A 69 -7.75 -14.97 2.24
C LEU A 69 -8.61 -16.23 2.39
N GLY A 70 -9.93 -16.09 2.19
CA GLY A 70 -10.85 -17.23 2.20
C GLY A 70 -10.48 -18.29 1.17
N MET A 71 -10.24 -17.88 -0.09
CA MET A 71 -9.81 -18.78 -1.16
C MET A 71 -8.44 -19.41 -0.90
N ALA A 72 -7.47 -18.66 -0.34
CA ALA A 72 -6.16 -19.19 0.01
C ALA A 72 -6.24 -20.24 1.12
N LYS A 73 -7.13 -20.04 2.09
CA LYS A 73 -7.38 -21.02 3.15
C LYS A 73 -7.95 -22.32 2.60
N GLU A 74 -8.85 -22.24 1.62
CA GLU A 74 -9.51 -23.43 1.05
C GLU A 74 -8.67 -24.14 -0.03
N HIS A 75 -7.96 -23.38 -0.86
CA HIS A 75 -7.34 -23.88 -2.10
C HIS A 75 -5.83 -23.64 -2.17
N GLY A 76 -5.22 -23.09 -1.11
CA GLY A 76 -3.79 -22.77 -1.05
C GLY A 76 -3.40 -21.41 -1.61
N VAL A 77 -4.20 -20.88 -2.54
CA VAL A 77 -3.99 -19.55 -3.12
C VAL A 77 -5.33 -18.86 -3.38
N GLY A 78 -5.37 -17.57 -3.12
CA GLY A 78 -6.46 -16.69 -3.52
C GLY A 78 -5.92 -15.44 -4.18
N VAL A 79 -6.54 -15.03 -5.28
CA VAL A 79 -6.13 -13.86 -6.06
C VAL A 79 -7.32 -12.94 -6.27
N ALA A 80 -7.15 -11.65 -6.01
CA ALA A 80 -8.14 -10.64 -6.28
C ALA A 80 -7.61 -9.60 -7.27
N THR A 81 -8.44 -9.20 -8.22
CA THR A 81 -8.27 -7.93 -8.94
C THR A 81 -9.41 -6.98 -8.60
N THR A 82 -9.07 -5.71 -8.42
CA THR A 82 -10.05 -4.64 -8.20
C THR A 82 -9.86 -3.54 -9.22
N ARG A 83 -10.97 -2.91 -9.62
CA ARG A 83 -10.96 -1.87 -10.65
C ARG A 83 -12.07 -0.85 -10.41
N ASN A 84 -12.13 0.17 -11.26
CA ASN A 84 -13.14 1.22 -11.20
C ASN A 84 -13.20 1.88 -9.82
N HIS A 85 -12.05 2.26 -9.29
CA HIS A 85 -11.96 2.99 -8.04
C HIS A 85 -10.85 4.04 -8.10
N PHE A 86 -10.91 5.01 -7.18
CA PHE A 86 -9.87 5.99 -6.96
C PHE A 86 -8.74 5.39 -6.09
N HIS A 87 -8.03 6.22 -5.33
CA HIS A 87 -6.88 5.84 -4.54
C HIS A 87 -7.15 4.68 -3.56
N PHE A 88 -6.25 3.69 -3.55
CA PHE A 88 -6.33 2.52 -2.67
C PHE A 88 -5.41 2.59 -1.43
N GLY A 89 -4.63 3.67 -1.24
CA GLY A 89 -3.77 3.80 -0.06
C GLY A 89 -2.42 3.10 -0.16
N ALA A 90 -1.85 2.75 0.99
CA ALA A 90 -0.60 2.00 1.06
C ALA A 90 -0.84 0.53 0.68
N ALA A 91 -0.02 -0.04 -0.21
CA ALA A 91 -0.13 -1.44 -0.62
C ALA A 91 0.04 -2.38 0.58
N GLY A 92 0.88 -2.00 1.54
CA GLY A 92 1.09 -2.68 2.81
C GLY A 92 -0.19 -2.92 3.62
N THR A 93 -1.25 -2.12 3.40
CA THR A 93 -2.56 -2.34 4.03
C THR A 93 -3.10 -3.73 3.73
N TYR A 94 -2.96 -4.18 2.48
CA TYR A 94 -3.58 -5.40 1.98
C TYR A 94 -2.68 -6.61 2.17
N SER A 95 -1.39 -6.49 1.84
CA SER A 95 -0.42 -7.59 2.02
C SER A 95 -0.34 -8.01 3.50
N ARG A 96 -0.35 -7.07 4.44
CA ARG A 96 -0.29 -7.35 5.88
C ARG A 96 -1.50 -8.11 6.42
N MET A 97 -2.65 -8.11 5.72
CA MET A 97 -3.81 -8.91 6.14
C MET A 97 -3.48 -10.42 6.13
N ALA A 98 -2.48 -10.85 5.37
CA ALA A 98 -2.01 -12.24 5.38
C ALA A 98 -1.33 -12.64 6.70
N LEU A 99 -0.73 -11.69 7.41
CA LEU A 99 0.11 -11.97 8.58
C LEU A 99 -0.70 -12.53 9.75
N SER A 100 -1.98 -12.17 9.90
CA SER A 100 -2.85 -12.75 10.94
C SER A 100 -3.30 -14.18 10.66
N HIS A 101 -2.94 -14.72 9.50
CA HIS A 101 -3.26 -16.07 9.05
C HIS A 101 -2.02 -16.92 8.77
N ASP A 102 -0.83 -16.42 9.10
CA ASP A 102 0.45 -17.04 8.73
C ASP A 102 0.59 -17.32 7.23
N PHE A 103 0.01 -16.44 6.41
CA PHE A 103 0.06 -16.50 4.96
C PHE A 103 1.07 -15.48 4.41
N ILE A 104 1.49 -15.69 3.16
CA ILE A 104 2.23 -14.67 2.40
C ILE A 104 1.21 -13.81 1.64
N GLY A 105 1.29 -12.49 1.79
CA GLY A 105 0.43 -11.54 1.12
C GLY A 105 1.20 -10.69 0.12
N LEU A 106 0.68 -10.51 -1.08
CA LEU A 106 1.21 -9.59 -2.08
C LEU A 106 0.10 -8.65 -2.55
N ALA A 107 0.41 -7.37 -2.70
CA ALA A 107 -0.51 -6.37 -3.22
C ALA A 107 0.23 -5.44 -4.17
N ILE A 108 -0.28 -5.29 -5.39
CA ILE A 108 0.22 -4.39 -6.42
C ILE A 108 -0.93 -3.49 -6.82
N SER A 109 -0.66 -2.20 -7.01
CA SER A 109 -1.62 -1.29 -7.62
C SER A 109 -1.03 -0.62 -8.83
N SER A 110 -1.88 -0.06 -9.66
CA SER A 110 -1.49 0.94 -10.64
C SER A 110 -2.59 1.94 -10.89
N HIS A 111 -2.18 3.06 -11.48
CA HIS A 111 -3.08 4.08 -11.94
C HIS A 111 -2.83 4.37 -13.42
N ARG A 112 -3.86 4.88 -14.11
CA ARG A 112 -3.72 5.32 -15.50
C ARG A 112 -2.69 6.43 -15.56
N TYR A 113 -1.59 6.16 -16.26
CA TYR A 113 -0.53 7.12 -16.51
C TYR A 113 -0.44 7.35 -18.02
N PRO A 114 -0.53 8.60 -18.52
CA PRO A 114 -0.45 8.88 -19.95
C PRO A 114 0.97 8.64 -20.45
N MET A 115 1.09 7.87 -21.53
CA MET A 115 2.35 7.65 -22.24
C MET A 115 2.46 8.70 -23.34
N GLU A 116 3.38 9.65 -23.19
CA GLU A 116 3.59 10.76 -24.13
C GLU A 116 4.91 10.58 -24.90
N PRO A 117 4.94 10.77 -26.24
CA PRO A 117 6.13 10.49 -27.05
C PRO A 117 7.38 11.32 -26.72
N ASP A 118 7.20 12.46 -26.07
CA ASP A 118 8.25 13.41 -25.69
C ASP A 118 8.85 13.11 -24.30
N ARG A 119 8.28 12.18 -23.54
CA ARG A 119 8.81 11.77 -22.23
C ARG A 119 9.82 10.64 -22.35
N ASN A 120 10.73 10.58 -21.38
CA ASN A 120 11.69 9.48 -21.31
C ASN A 120 10.97 8.13 -21.02
N ILE A 121 11.62 7.02 -21.37
CA ILE A 121 11.06 5.68 -21.13
C ILE A 121 10.90 5.35 -19.64
N LEU A 122 11.69 5.98 -18.75
CA LEU A 122 11.57 5.78 -17.31
C LEU A 122 10.23 6.28 -16.76
N SER A 123 9.58 7.23 -17.43
CA SER A 123 8.23 7.70 -17.08
C SER A 123 7.17 6.60 -17.19
N ALA A 124 7.43 5.55 -17.97
CA ALA A 124 6.52 4.42 -18.12
C ALA A 124 6.31 3.64 -16.81
N SER A 125 7.17 3.80 -15.81
CA SER A 125 7.00 3.16 -14.50
C SER A 125 5.74 3.64 -13.76
N GLY A 126 5.30 4.88 -14.01
CA GLY A 126 4.17 5.54 -13.35
C GLY A 126 4.30 5.71 -11.83
N GLY A 127 5.33 5.17 -11.16
CA GLY A 127 5.49 5.26 -9.70
C GLY A 127 4.50 4.45 -8.87
N SER A 128 3.77 3.52 -9.47
CA SER A 128 2.81 2.66 -8.76
C SER A 128 3.48 1.78 -7.68
N PRO A 129 2.76 1.33 -6.65
CA PRO A 129 3.36 0.59 -5.54
C PRO A 129 3.22 -0.93 -5.65
N MET A 130 4.12 -1.64 -4.97
CA MET A 130 3.90 -3.03 -4.52
C MET A 130 4.17 -3.16 -3.04
N SER A 131 3.51 -4.14 -2.42
CA SER A 131 3.91 -4.67 -1.14
C SER A 131 3.89 -6.19 -1.12
N ILE A 132 4.83 -6.78 -0.39
CA ILE A 132 4.83 -8.19 -0.01
C ILE A 132 5.05 -8.30 1.51
N ALA A 133 4.24 -9.13 2.16
CA ALA A 133 4.30 -9.40 3.59
C ALA A 133 4.51 -10.91 3.81
N ILE A 134 5.52 -11.25 4.61
CA ILE A 134 5.94 -12.63 4.88
C ILE A 134 6.06 -12.79 6.40
N PRO A 135 5.40 -13.80 7.00
CA PRO A 135 5.35 -13.96 8.45
C PRO A 135 6.66 -14.48 9.03
N ALA A 136 6.88 -14.17 10.30
CA ALA A 136 7.88 -14.72 11.21
C ALA A 136 7.20 -14.85 12.59
N GLU A 137 7.72 -15.69 13.48
CA GLU A 137 7.08 -15.98 14.77
C GLU A 137 7.63 -15.06 15.87
N LYS A 138 8.94 -15.14 16.12
CA LYS A 138 9.63 -14.43 17.20
C LYS A 138 10.27 -13.13 16.71
N GLN A 139 10.58 -13.05 15.42
CA GLN A 139 11.14 -11.87 14.79
C GLN A 139 10.05 -11.01 14.11
N PRO A 140 10.35 -9.74 13.78
CA PRO A 140 9.45 -8.95 12.94
C PRO A 140 9.20 -9.64 11.59
N PRO A 141 7.96 -9.58 11.05
CA PRO A 141 7.69 -10.07 9.71
C PRO A 141 8.42 -9.21 8.68
N ILE A 142 8.77 -9.79 7.54
CA ILE A 142 9.26 -9.00 6.41
C ILE A 142 8.07 -8.35 5.75
N VAL A 143 8.07 -7.02 5.67
CA VAL A 143 7.10 -6.27 4.86
C VAL A 143 7.83 -5.24 4.02
N LEU A 144 8.00 -5.57 2.75
CA LEU A 144 8.43 -4.60 1.75
C LEU A 144 7.16 -3.87 1.27
N ASP A 145 7.12 -2.55 1.40
CA ASP A 145 6.06 -1.69 0.85
C ASP A 145 6.73 -0.50 0.17
N MET A 146 6.71 -0.48 -1.16
CA MET A 146 7.56 0.41 -1.96
C MET A 146 6.86 0.90 -3.23
N SER A 147 7.26 2.08 -3.69
CA SER A 147 6.98 2.54 -5.05
C SER A 147 7.96 1.89 -6.04
N ALA A 148 7.54 1.73 -7.30
CA ALA A 148 8.45 1.42 -8.39
C ALA A 148 9.55 2.47 -8.55
N ASN A 149 9.31 3.72 -8.17
CA ASN A 149 10.28 4.82 -8.27
C ASN A 149 11.28 4.76 -7.11
N VAL A 150 12.41 4.10 -7.36
CA VAL A 150 13.51 3.99 -6.37
C VAL A 150 14.44 5.20 -6.37
N MET A 151 14.27 6.13 -7.32
CA MET A 151 15.07 7.35 -7.46
C MET A 151 14.19 8.60 -7.37
N PRO A 152 14.71 9.73 -6.87
CA PRO A 152 13.97 10.99 -6.80
C PRO A 152 13.48 11.46 -8.18
N ALA A 153 12.29 12.06 -8.23
CA ALA A 153 11.78 12.70 -9.43
C ALA A 153 12.71 13.83 -9.89
N GLY A 154 13.08 13.86 -11.18
CA GLY A 154 13.94 14.90 -11.76
C GLY A 154 15.45 14.61 -11.77
N ALA A 155 15.90 13.47 -11.22
CA ALA A 155 17.32 13.13 -11.08
C ALA A 155 17.92 12.42 -12.32
N GLN A 156 17.65 12.95 -13.52
CA GLN A 156 17.34 12.09 -14.68
C GLN A 156 18.50 11.62 -15.57
N GLU A 157 19.64 12.31 -15.65
CA GLU A 157 20.72 11.89 -16.59
C GLU A 157 22.04 11.59 -15.87
N GLU A 158 22.56 12.49 -15.05
CA GLU A 158 23.86 12.28 -14.38
C GLU A 158 23.85 11.06 -13.44
N LEU A 159 22.76 10.85 -12.71
CA LEU A 159 22.60 9.65 -11.88
C LEU A 159 22.31 8.41 -12.71
N PHE A 160 21.69 8.57 -13.88
CA PHE A 160 21.45 7.44 -14.78
C PHE A 160 22.77 6.88 -15.31
N GLU A 161 23.72 7.73 -15.71
CA GLU A 161 25.05 7.28 -16.16
C GLU A 161 25.78 6.49 -15.07
N ARG A 162 25.64 6.90 -13.80
CA ARG A 162 26.32 6.28 -12.66
C ARG A 162 25.60 5.04 -12.11
N PHE A 163 24.26 4.99 -12.23
CA PHE A 163 23.42 3.98 -11.58
C PHE A 163 22.37 3.37 -12.52
N SER A 164 22.67 3.27 -13.81
CA SER A 164 21.74 2.79 -14.86
C SER A 164 21.03 1.48 -14.51
N ALA A 165 21.73 0.54 -13.87
CA ALA A 165 21.15 -0.72 -13.41
C ALA A 165 20.00 -0.54 -12.40
N ALA A 166 20.08 0.44 -11.50
CA ALA A 166 19.01 0.75 -10.55
C ALA A 166 17.78 1.33 -11.27
N PHE A 167 18.00 2.22 -12.25
CA PHE A 167 16.93 2.76 -13.09
C PHE A 167 16.24 1.68 -13.94
N MET A 168 17.00 0.75 -14.51
CA MET A 168 16.43 -0.36 -15.28
C MET A 168 15.60 -1.30 -14.40
N LYS A 169 16.01 -1.54 -13.15
CA LYS A 169 15.20 -2.30 -12.18
C LYS A 169 13.91 -1.56 -11.81
N SER A 170 14.01 -0.25 -11.58
CA SER A 170 12.85 0.62 -11.30
C SER A 170 11.83 0.62 -12.45
N LEU A 171 12.32 0.75 -13.68
CA LEU A 171 11.50 0.66 -14.89
C LEU A 171 10.83 -0.72 -15.00
N GLY A 172 11.59 -1.80 -14.84
CA GLY A 172 11.08 -3.17 -14.90
C GLY A 172 9.97 -3.42 -13.88
N LEU A 173 10.17 -3.00 -12.62
CA LEU A 173 9.15 -3.08 -11.58
C LEU A 173 7.91 -2.27 -11.94
N GLY A 174 8.07 -1.02 -12.35
CA GLY A 174 6.94 -0.17 -12.72
C GLY A 174 6.11 -0.72 -13.87
N VAL A 175 6.76 -1.29 -14.90
CA VAL A 175 6.06 -1.94 -16.02
C VAL A 175 5.28 -3.17 -15.55
N VAL A 176 5.86 -4.00 -14.67
CA VAL A 176 5.15 -5.14 -14.08
C VAL A 176 3.95 -4.68 -13.26
N PHE A 177 4.09 -3.58 -12.50
CA PHE A 177 2.99 -3.06 -11.71
C PHE A 177 1.86 -2.54 -12.60
N GLN A 178 2.19 -1.83 -13.69
CA GLN A 178 1.21 -1.41 -14.69
C GLN A 178 0.51 -2.60 -15.33
N ALA A 179 1.24 -3.67 -15.67
CA ALA A 179 0.67 -4.88 -16.25
C ALA A 179 -0.31 -5.58 -15.29
N LEU A 180 0.05 -5.74 -14.02
CA LEU A 180 -0.76 -6.48 -13.05
C LEU A 180 -1.84 -5.62 -12.38
N GLY A 181 -1.47 -4.48 -11.81
CA GLY A 181 -2.38 -3.60 -11.09
C GLY A 181 -3.26 -2.75 -12.02
N GLY A 182 -2.84 -2.53 -13.26
CA GLY A 182 -3.57 -1.70 -14.23
C GLY A 182 -4.22 -2.50 -15.35
N ILE A 183 -3.39 -3.14 -16.19
CA ILE A 183 -3.84 -3.68 -17.48
C ILE A 183 -4.72 -4.90 -17.22
N LEU A 184 -4.24 -5.83 -16.39
CA LEU A 184 -5.00 -7.00 -15.95
C LEU A 184 -6.26 -6.59 -15.17
N ALA A 185 -6.18 -5.55 -14.34
CA ALA A 185 -7.34 -5.01 -13.63
C ALA A 185 -8.37 -4.35 -14.57
N GLY A 186 -7.95 -3.89 -15.75
CA GLY A 186 -8.82 -3.29 -16.77
C GLY A 186 -9.15 -1.82 -16.51
N ILE A 187 -8.22 -1.04 -15.96
CA ILE A 187 -8.48 0.38 -15.63
C ILE A 187 -8.66 1.29 -16.86
N TRP A 188 -8.28 0.81 -18.06
CA TRP A 188 -8.43 1.53 -19.34
C TRP A 188 -9.73 1.22 -20.09
N LYS A 189 -10.67 0.48 -19.49
CA LYS A 189 -11.96 0.25 -20.15
C LYS A 189 -12.71 1.59 -20.36
N PRO A 190 -13.28 1.86 -21.54
CA PRO A 190 -13.91 3.14 -21.87
C PRO A 190 -14.97 3.58 -20.85
N GLU A 191 -15.74 2.64 -20.29
CA GLU A 191 -16.78 2.91 -19.29
C GLU A 191 -16.24 3.45 -17.97
N PHE A 192 -14.94 3.39 -17.69
CA PHE A 192 -14.31 3.97 -16.50
C PHE A 192 -13.62 5.32 -16.78
N GLN A 193 -13.84 5.89 -17.97
CA GLN A 193 -13.19 7.11 -18.42
C GLN A 193 -14.21 8.17 -18.80
N ALA A 194 -13.79 9.43 -18.76
CA ALA A 194 -14.59 10.51 -19.34
C ALA A 194 -14.67 10.34 -20.87
N PRO A 195 -15.82 10.63 -21.51
CA PRO A 195 -17.05 11.14 -20.91
C PRO A 195 -18.02 10.07 -20.37
N GLN A 196 -17.75 8.77 -20.52
CA GLN A 196 -18.67 7.68 -20.16
C GLN A 196 -18.86 7.52 -18.64
N SER A 197 -17.85 7.88 -17.85
CA SER A 197 -17.91 7.95 -16.39
C SER A 197 -17.53 9.35 -15.91
N GLN A 198 -18.27 9.82 -14.90
CA GLN A 198 -17.96 11.05 -14.16
C GLN A 198 -16.88 10.84 -13.09
N TRP A 199 -16.64 9.58 -12.69
CA TRP A 199 -15.72 9.27 -11.60
C TRP A 199 -14.27 9.30 -12.08
N LYS A 200 -13.39 9.81 -11.21
CA LYS A 200 -11.93 9.68 -11.35
C LYS A 200 -11.48 8.29 -10.86
N SER A 201 -11.99 7.26 -11.49
CA SER A 201 -11.73 5.86 -11.17
C SER A 201 -10.53 5.33 -11.97
N ASP A 202 -9.36 5.88 -11.70
CA ASP A 202 -8.14 5.65 -12.49
C ASP A 202 -7.21 4.57 -11.92
N GLN A 203 -7.58 3.89 -10.83
CA GLN A 203 -6.74 2.87 -10.21
C GLN A 203 -7.35 1.48 -10.27
N GLY A 204 -6.46 0.50 -10.12
CA GLY A 204 -6.78 -0.91 -9.95
C GLY A 204 -5.74 -1.58 -9.06
N ALA A 205 -6.06 -2.78 -8.58
CA ALA A 205 -5.16 -3.57 -7.77
C ALA A 205 -5.14 -5.05 -8.19
N PHE A 206 -4.04 -5.71 -7.87
CA PHE A 206 -3.79 -7.13 -8.02
C PHE A 206 -3.21 -7.65 -6.70
N ILE A 207 -3.92 -8.57 -6.05
CA ILE A 207 -3.66 -9.01 -4.69
C ILE A 207 -3.60 -10.53 -4.66
N ILE A 208 -2.60 -11.10 -4.00
CA ILE A 208 -2.43 -12.54 -3.82
C ILE A 208 -2.30 -12.85 -2.34
N MET A 209 -2.96 -13.92 -1.90
CA MET A 209 -2.77 -14.56 -0.60
C MET A 209 -2.31 -16.00 -0.85
N LEU A 210 -1.22 -16.43 -0.20
CA LEU A 210 -0.63 -17.75 -0.34
C LEU A 210 -0.57 -18.45 1.01
N ASN A 211 -1.16 -19.63 1.08
CA ASN A 211 -1.06 -20.51 2.24
C ASN A 211 0.27 -21.26 2.21
N ILE A 212 1.08 -21.08 3.26
CA ILE A 212 2.42 -21.66 3.38
C ILE A 212 2.36 -23.18 3.55
N GLU A 213 1.34 -23.70 4.24
CA GLU A 213 1.20 -25.14 4.54
C GLU A 213 1.06 -26.01 3.29
N ASN A 214 0.65 -25.41 2.17
CA ASN A 214 0.55 -26.09 0.88
C ASN A 214 1.93 -26.33 0.22
N PHE A 215 3.00 -25.73 0.75
CA PHE A 215 4.35 -25.86 0.20
C PHE A 215 5.31 -26.57 1.16
N ARG A 216 5.20 -26.31 2.47
CA ARG A 216 6.00 -26.94 3.52
C ARG A 216 5.34 -26.75 4.89
N SER A 217 5.87 -27.41 5.93
CA SER A 217 5.37 -27.19 7.31
C SER A 217 5.49 -25.73 7.73
N LEU A 218 4.43 -25.22 8.36
CA LEU A 218 4.38 -23.84 8.84
C LEU A 218 5.47 -23.58 9.90
N ASP A 219 5.57 -24.44 10.91
CA ASP A 219 6.61 -24.33 11.97
C ASP A 219 8.02 -24.29 11.39
N GLY A 220 8.29 -25.12 10.37
CA GLY A 220 9.58 -25.17 9.71
C GLY A 220 9.87 -23.88 8.93
N PHE A 221 8.85 -23.32 8.27
CA PHE A 221 8.99 -22.04 7.57
C PHE A 221 9.22 -20.88 8.56
N LEU A 222 8.42 -20.78 9.62
CA LEU A 222 8.53 -19.71 10.62
C LEU A 222 9.86 -19.77 11.36
N SER A 223 10.35 -20.97 11.68
CA SER A 223 11.67 -21.15 12.29
C SER A 223 12.80 -20.69 11.37
N ASP A 224 12.73 -21.00 10.06
CA ASP A 224 13.73 -20.55 9.09
C ASP A 224 13.69 -19.02 8.92
N MET A 225 12.49 -18.43 8.92
CA MET A 225 12.30 -16.99 8.86
C MET A 225 12.85 -16.28 10.10
N ASP A 226 12.59 -16.81 11.29
CA ASP A 226 13.14 -16.27 12.55
C ASP A 226 14.67 -16.34 12.57
N ASP A 227 15.27 -17.44 12.10
CA ASP A 227 16.72 -17.56 11.99
C ASP A 227 17.30 -16.55 10.99
N PHE A 228 16.68 -16.42 9.81
CA PHE A 228 17.09 -15.47 8.78
C PHE A 228 17.01 -14.02 9.27
N VAL A 229 15.84 -13.59 9.76
CA VAL A 229 15.62 -12.22 10.25
C VAL A 229 16.49 -11.95 11.48
N GLY A 230 16.57 -12.90 12.41
CA GLY A 230 17.39 -12.77 13.61
C GLY A 230 18.87 -12.58 13.28
N LYS A 231 19.43 -13.39 12.37
CA LYS A 231 20.81 -13.25 11.91
C LYS A 231 21.05 -11.92 11.18
N ALA A 232 20.14 -11.52 10.29
CA ALA A 232 20.24 -10.25 9.57
C ALA A 232 20.30 -9.06 10.54
N ARG A 233 19.49 -9.10 11.61
CA ARG A 233 19.44 -8.03 12.62
C ARG A 233 20.70 -7.94 13.49
N LEU A 234 21.49 -9.01 13.56
CA LEU A 234 22.79 -9.02 14.23
C LEU A 234 23.94 -8.57 13.32
N MET A 235 23.70 -8.36 12.02
CA MET A 235 24.73 -7.88 11.10
C MET A 235 25.12 -6.43 11.41
N LYS A 236 26.31 -6.01 10.95
CA LYS A 236 26.76 -4.62 11.09
C LYS A 236 25.95 -3.69 10.17
N PRO A 237 25.37 -2.60 10.69
CA PRO A 237 24.64 -1.66 9.85
C PRO A 237 25.59 -0.92 8.90
N MET A 238 25.06 -0.50 7.76
CA MET A 238 25.78 0.37 6.83
C MET A 238 26.05 1.75 7.48
N PRO A 239 27.11 2.47 7.09
CA PRO A 239 27.34 3.84 7.55
C PRO A 239 26.09 4.71 7.37
N GLY A 240 25.66 5.37 8.44
CA GLY A 240 24.46 6.22 8.46
C GLY A 240 23.15 5.51 8.82
N MET A 241 23.13 4.18 8.94
CA MET A 241 21.97 3.44 9.44
C MET A 241 22.11 3.20 10.95
N PRO A 242 21.06 3.47 11.76
CA PRO A 242 21.13 3.29 13.21
C PRO A 242 21.11 1.82 13.63
N THR A 243 20.45 0.97 12.83
CA THR A 243 20.24 -0.45 13.10
C THR A 243 20.27 -1.26 11.80
N SER A 244 20.49 -2.56 11.93
CA SER A 244 20.35 -3.52 10.84
C SER A 244 18.94 -4.06 10.84
N GLU A 245 17.99 -3.32 10.27
CA GLU A 245 16.61 -3.79 10.15
C GLU A 245 16.30 -4.21 8.71
N LEU A 246 15.50 -5.28 8.58
CA LEU A 246 14.94 -5.70 7.31
C LEU A 246 13.66 -4.89 6.99
N PRO A 247 13.22 -4.85 5.73
CA PRO A 247 11.98 -4.16 5.35
C PRO A 247 10.81 -4.56 6.24
N GLY A 248 10.12 -3.59 6.82
CA GLY A 248 8.98 -3.80 7.72
C GLY A 248 9.33 -3.90 9.20
N GLY A 249 10.61 -4.07 9.57
CA GLY A 249 11.05 -4.22 10.96
C GLY A 249 10.81 -2.96 11.80
N LEU A 250 11.15 -1.79 11.25
CA LEU A 250 10.91 -0.51 11.92
C LEU A 250 9.41 -0.21 12.02
N GLU A 251 8.64 -0.44 10.95
CA GLU A 251 7.18 -0.25 10.95
C GLU A 251 6.50 -1.17 11.95
N TRP A 252 6.99 -2.42 12.11
CA TRP A 252 6.50 -3.35 13.12
C TRP A 252 6.75 -2.84 14.54
N GLN A 253 7.93 -2.27 14.80
CA GLN A 253 8.24 -1.67 16.09
C GLN A 253 7.36 -0.44 16.37
N TRP A 254 7.29 0.49 15.40
CA TRP A 254 6.50 1.72 15.54
C TRP A 254 5.01 1.45 15.72
N GLU A 255 4.45 0.45 15.02
CA GLU A 255 3.06 0.06 15.20
C GLU A 255 2.75 -0.34 16.63
N ARG A 256 3.62 -1.11 17.27
CA ARG A 256 3.44 -1.55 18.66
C ARG A 256 3.57 -0.38 19.63
N GLU A 257 4.62 0.42 19.48
CA GLU A 257 4.83 1.61 20.30
C GLU A 257 3.66 2.59 20.19
N ASN A 258 3.19 2.87 18.98
CA ASN A 258 2.11 3.83 18.75
C ASN A 258 0.74 3.32 19.21
N ARG A 259 0.54 2.00 19.35
CA ARG A 259 -0.69 1.46 19.96
C ARG A 259 -0.78 1.79 21.45
N ASP A 260 0.36 1.85 22.13
CA ASP A 260 0.43 2.12 23.57
C ASP A 260 0.58 3.62 23.86
N LEU A 261 1.38 4.34 23.06
CA LEU A 261 1.76 5.74 23.28
C LEU A 261 0.94 6.74 22.46
N GLY A 262 0.11 6.28 21.54
CA GLY A 262 -0.60 7.13 20.57
C GLY A 262 0.22 7.38 19.30
N ILE A 263 -0.49 7.87 18.27
CA ILE A 263 0.10 8.17 16.95
C ILE A 263 0.68 9.58 16.99
N PRO A 264 2.00 9.77 16.78
CA PRO A 264 2.57 11.10 16.70
C PRO A 264 2.12 11.77 15.40
N ILE A 265 1.64 13.01 15.52
CA ILE A 265 1.19 13.85 14.41
C ILE A 265 1.90 15.20 14.49
N SER A 266 2.29 15.75 13.35
CA SER A 266 2.91 17.09 13.32
C SER A 266 1.86 18.17 13.61
N ASP A 267 2.32 19.32 14.09
CA ASP A 267 1.46 20.50 14.30
C ASP A 267 0.74 20.94 13.03
N GLU A 268 1.41 20.87 11.88
CA GLU A 268 0.82 21.19 10.57
C GLU A 268 -0.32 20.22 10.23
N HIS A 269 -0.10 18.91 10.42
CA HIS A 269 -1.11 17.89 10.17
C HIS A 269 -2.30 18.02 11.12
N ARG A 270 -2.04 18.29 12.41
CA ARG A 270 -3.09 18.58 13.42
C ARG A 270 -3.96 19.76 12.98
N ARG A 271 -3.35 20.90 12.66
CA ARG A 271 -4.08 22.11 12.21
C ARG A 271 -4.93 21.83 10.97
N THR A 272 -4.39 21.10 10.00
CA THR A 272 -5.13 20.69 8.79
C THR A 272 -6.40 19.91 9.14
N LEU A 273 -6.30 18.95 10.07
CA LEU A 273 -7.45 18.16 10.51
C LEU A 273 -8.46 19.02 11.31
N GLU A 274 -8.00 19.90 12.19
CA GLU A 274 -8.86 20.84 12.93
C GLU A 274 -9.63 21.79 12.00
N GLU A 275 -8.98 22.31 10.96
CA GLU A 275 -9.60 23.19 9.95
C GLU A 275 -10.70 22.47 9.18
N ILE A 276 -10.45 21.24 8.74
CA ILE A 276 -11.45 20.40 8.07
C ILE A 276 -12.61 20.13 9.01
N SER A 277 -12.32 19.76 10.26
CA SER A 277 -13.33 19.40 11.27
C SER A 277 -14.30 20.54 11.56
N LYS A 278 -13.78 21.78 11.65
CA LYS A 278 -14.62 22.99 11.79
C LYS A 278 -15.61 23.14 10.64
N GLY A 279 -15.21 22.83 9.41
CA GLY A 279 -16.08 22.87 8.24
C GLY A 279 -17.26 21.89 8.29
N PHE A 280 -17.16 20.84 9.11
CA PHE A 280 -18.21 19.83 9.29
C PHE A 280 -18.89 19.87 10.67
N GLY A 281 -18.47 20.77 11.57
CA GLY A 281 -18.98 20.82 12.93
C GLY A 281 -18.65 19.57 13.76
N ILE A 282 -17.48 18.96 13.52
CA ILE A 282 -17.00 17.77 14.22
C ILE A 282 -15.91 18.22 15.22
N ASP A 283 -15.92 17.65 16.42
CA ASP A 283 -14.86 17.88 17.41
C ASP A 283 -13.65 16.98 17.15
N THR A 284 -12.45 17.51 17.37
CA THR A 284 -11.19 16.76 17.22
C THR A 284 -10.62 16.34 18.57
N PRO A 285 -10.25 15.07 18.77
CA PRO A 285 -9.79 14.54 20.06
C PRO A 285 -8.26 14.72 20.26
N PHE A 286 -7.67 15.80 19.78
CA PHE A 286 -6.21 15.98 19.91
C PHE A 286 -5.86 16.40 21.34
N GLU A 287 -4.95 15.65 21.95
CA GLU A 287 -4.39 15.93 23.28
C GLU A 287 -2.93 16.39 23.15
N GLN A 288 -2.47 17.20 24.12
CA GLN A 288 -1.06 17.59 24.20
C GLN A 288 -0.25 16.38 24.69
N TYR A 289 0.71 15.92 23.90
CA TYR A 289 1.55 14.78 24.24
C TYR A 289 3.03 15.19 24.26
N GLU A 290 3.72 14.95 25.38
CA GLU A 290 5.08 15.47 25.60
C GLU A 290 6.20 14.51 25.16
N ASN A 291 5.89 13.22 24.96
CA ASN A 291 6.87 12.19 24.62
C ASN A 291 6.59 11.59 23.23
N THR A 292 7.32 12.06 22.21
CA THR A 292 7.35 11.42 20.88
C THR A 292 8.76 10.91 20.59
N ARG A 293 8.87 9.82 19.81
CA ARG A 293 10.17 9.32 19.34
C ARG A 293 10.88 10.26 18.36
N PHE A 294 10.16 11.24 17.82
CA PHE A 294 10.73 12.28 16.97
C PHE A 294 11.17 13.45 17.86
N SER A 295 12.41 13.90 17.70
CA SER A 295 12.87 15.14 18.34
C SER A 295 11.98 16.31 17.90
N ASN A 296 11.79 17.32 18.75
CA ASN A 296 11.11 18.60 18.43
C ASN A 296 11.80 19.42 17.31
N THR A 297 12.73 18.81 16.58
CA THR A 297 13.53 19.37 15.50
C THR A 297 13.43 18.45 14.29
N GLY A 298 12.36 18.58 13.50
CA GLY A 298 12.22 17.87 12.21
C GLY A 298 10.80 17.47 11.86
#